data_AF-A0A9E6WAE2-F1
#
_entry.id   AF-A0A9E6WAE2-F1
#
_cell.length_a   1.000
_cell.length_b   1.000
_cell.length_c   1.000
_cell.angle_alpha   90.00
_cell.angle_beta   90.00
_cell.angle_gamma   90.00
#
_symmetry.space_group_name_H-M   'P 1'
#
loop_
_entity.id
_entity.type
_entity.pdbx_description
1 polymer ?
#
loop_
_entity_poly.entity_id
_entity_poly.type
_entity_poly.pdbx_seq_one_letter_code
_entity_poly.pdbx_strand_id
1 'polypeptide(L)'
;MNLIKTTFSLSVLLLIFGCTENWDEHYVHYPETVNQNVWEVIQNENEISDFVQILKDFRYDTLFQANSTYTLFIPTNQALAAFKAENEVDAMLLSYLITPHFVQSRGIKEKRKIQTLGDKFALFENESGILKLDGVILDKESPLYKNGKYFIMDEVTPVKPNIYEYYIKNNPVLKSYIDSQDSIIIDKEKSKPIGFDQNGNTVYDTVSIIYNKFEETYFPVKHEFRHQTATIVFPKEEIYNEALTMMAQNINAPG
;
A
#
# COMPACT_ATOMS: atom_id res chain seq x y z
N MET A 1 68.26 20.99 -9.56
CA MET A 1 67.99 19.58 -9.17
C MET A 1 67.61 19.46 -7.69
N ASN A 2 66.69 20.30 -7.17
CA ASN A 2 66.23 20.24 -5.76
C ASN A 2 64.73 20.54 -5.59
N LEU A 3 63.95 20.71 -6.66
CA LEU A 3 62.51 20.97 -6.60
C LEU A 3 61.64 19.69 -6.70
N ILE A 4 62.22 18.60 -7.19
CA ILE A 4 61.53 17.31 -7.40
C ILE A 4 61.58 16.44 -6.13
N LYS A 5 62.59 16.64 -5.26
CA LYS A 5 62.74 15.87 -4.02
C LYS A 5 61.83 16.36 -2.89
N THR A 6 61.52 17.66 -2.84
CA THR A 6 60.62 18.25 -1.85
C THR A 6 59.14 18.00 -2.15
N THR A 7 58.77 17.86 -3.42
CA THR A 7 57.40 17.49 -3.83
C THR A 7 57.10 16.01 -3.57
N PHE A 8 58.09 15.13 -3.68
CA PHE A 8 57.89 13.71 -3.36
C PHE A 8 57.73 13.44 -1.85
N SER A 9 58.32 14.30 -0.99
CA SER A 9 58.22 14.14 0.46
C SER A 9 56.90 14.63 1.06
N LEU A 10 56.14 15.48 0.35
CA LEU A 10 54.85 16.00 0.83
C LEU A 10 53.67 15.09 0.43
N SER A 11 53.78 14.36 -0.68
CA SER A 11 52.74 13.43 -1.15
C SER A 11 52.65 12.13 -0.34
N VAL A 12 53.69 11.77 0.42
CA VAL A 12 53.70 10.55 1.25
C VAL A 12 53.05 10.79 2.63
N LEU A 13 52.97 12.04 3.09
CA LEU A 13 52.37 12.36 4.40
C LEU A 13 50.84 12.42 4.38
N LEU A 14 50.21 12.50 3.21
CA LEU A 14 48.75 12.51 3.03
C LEU A 14 48.11 11.12 3.02
N LEU A 15 48.90 10.04 2.99
CA LEU A 15 48.38 8.66 2.92
C LEU A 15 48.12 8.02 4.30
N ILE A 16 48.48 8.68 5.39
CA ILE A 16 48.33 8.16 6.78
C ILE A 16 47.12 8.73 7.54
N PHE A 17 46.33 9.60 6.90
CA PHE A 17 44.99 9.99 7.37
C PHE A 17 43.88 9.29 6.58
N GLY A 18 44.18 8.14 5.95
CA GLY A 18 43.15 7.23 5.44
C GLY A 18 42.26 6.83 6.62
N CYS A 19 41.01 7.30 6.56
CA CYS A 19 39.98 7.10 7.57
C CYS A 19 40.04 5.68 8.14
N THR A 20 40.04 5.56 9.47
CA THR A 20 39.65 4.32 10.13
C THR A 20 38.22 4.02 9.69
N GLU A 21 38.10 3.12 8.73
CA GLU A 21 36.85 2.60 8.22
C GLU A 21 36.20 1.77 9.34
N ASN A 22 35.50 2.45 10.25
CA ASN A 22 34.78 1.84 11.37
C ASN A 22 33.47 1.20 10.88
N TRP A 23 33.57 0.36 9.83
CA TRP A 23 32.42 -0.32 9.24
C TRP A 23 31.68 -1.19 10.26
N ASP A 24 32.43 -1.78 11.21
CA ASP A 24 31.90 -2.75 12.18
C ASP A 24 30.94 -2.11 13.20
N GLU A 25 31.06 -0.81 13.50
CA GLU A 25 30.17 -0.12 14.45
C GLU A 25 28.76 0.17 13.89
N HIS A 26 28.54 -0.07 12.58
CA HIS A 26 27.25 0.19 11.93
C HIS A 26 26.44 -1.06 11.60
N TYR A 27 26.98 -2.26 11.84
CA TYR A 27 26.26 -3.51 11.65
C TYR A 27 25.63 -3.96 12.97
N VAL A 28 24.31 -3.82 13.09
CA VAL A 28 23.54 -4.69 13.99
C VAL A 28 23.80 -6.13 13.53
N HIS A 29 24.62 -6.86 14.28
CA HIS A 29 24.93 -8.26 14.04
C HIS A 29 23.68 -9.09 14.31
N TYR A 30 22.89 -9.31 13.26
CA TYR A 30 21.90 -10.37 13.29
C TYR A 30 22.62 -11.70 13.00
N PRO A 31 22.34 -12.77 13.78
CA PRO A 31 22.82 -14.10 13.42
C PRO A 31 22.31 -14.47 12.01
N GLU A 32 23.06 -15.30 11.28
CA GLU A 32 22.65 -15.80 9.97
C GLU A 32 21.32 -16.56 10.09
N THR A 33 20.24 -15.90 9.70
CA THR A 33 18.84 -16.37 9.84
C THR A 33 18.23 -16.79 8.50
N VAL A 34 19.00 -16.65 7.42
CA VAL A 34 18.61 -16.96 6.02
C VAL A 34 18.28 -18.43 5.74
N ASN A 35 18.56 -19.33 6.69
CA ASN A 35 18.22 -20.75 6.57
C ASN A 35 16.82 -21.11 7.09
N GLN A 36 16.17 -20.22 7.85
CA GLN A 36 14.84 -20.45 8.43
C GLN A 36 13.75 -19.76 7.61
N ASN A 37 12.56 -20.38 7.55
CA ASN A 37 11.39 -19.76 6.92
C ASN A 37 10.70 -18.80 7.91
N VAL A 38 10.24 -17.65 7.45
CA VAL A 38 9.53 -16.66 8.30
C VAL A 38 8.34 -17.30 9.02
N TRP A 39 7.64 -18.23 8.38
CA TRP A 39 6.51 -18.97 8.94
C TRP A 39 6.89 -19.89 10.09
N GLU A 40 8.05 -20.55 10.01
CA GLU A 40 8.54 -21.40 11.10
C GLU A 40 8.88 -20.55 12.33
N VAL A 41 9.41 -19.35 12.10
CA VAL A 41 9.82 -18.44 13.17
C VAL A 41 8.60 -17.88 13.90
N ILE A 42 7.66 -17.26 13.17
CA ILE A 42 6.53 -16.57 13.82
C ILE A 42 5.61 -17.53 14.58
N GLN A 43 5.57 -18.81 14.21
CA GLN A 43 4.82 -19.83 14.96
C GLN A 43 5.36 -20.09 16.38
N ASN A 44 6.62 -19.72 16.65
CA ASN A 44 7.26 -19.87 17.96
C ASN A 44 7.24 -18.57 18.78
N GLU A 45 6.66 -17.49 18.26
CA GLU A 45 6.60 -16.17 18.93
C GLU A 45 5.29 -16.04 19.71
N ASN A 46 5.35 -16.22 21.03
CA ASN A 46 4.17 -16.20 21.90
C ASN A 46 3.39 -14.87 21.86
N GLU A 47 4.08 -13.76 21.61
CA GLU A 47 3.49 -12.41 21.58
C GLU A 47 2.52 -12.18 20.40
N ILE A 48 2.60 -13.02 19.36
CA ILE A 48 1.82 -12.91 18.12
C ILE A 48 1.08 -14.21 17.75
N SER A 49 0.95 -15.14 18.70
CA SER A 49 0.33 -16.46 18.48
C SER A 49 -1.09 -16.37 17.93
N ASP A 50 -1.86 -15.37 18.34
CA ASP A 50 -3.25 -15.21 17.93
C ASP A 50 -3.35 -14.83 16.44
N PHE A 51 -2.46 -13.96 15.98
CA PHE A 51 -2.39 -13.60 14.56
C PHE A 51 -1.99 -14.81 13.70
N VAL A 52 -1.01 -15.60 14.16
CA VAL A 52 -0.60 -16.85 13.49
C VAL A 52 -1.78 -17.83 13.37
N GLN A 53 -2.60 -17.94 14.42
CA GLN A 53 -3.79 -18.78 14.37
C GLN A 53 -4.81 -18.26 13.34
N ILE A 54 -5.05 -16.95 13.29
CA ILE A 54 -5.93 -16.34 12.27
C ILE A 54 -5.43 -16.62 10.85
N LEU A 55 -4.12 -16.54 10.60
CA LEU A 55 -3.56 -16.87 9.29
C LEU A 55 -3.86 -18.33 8.89
N LYS A 56 -3.81 -19.27 9.83
CA LYS A 56 -4.20 -20.67 9.58
C LYS A 56 -5.69 -20.80 9.30
N ASP A 57 -6.53 -20.13 10.08
CA ASP A 57 -7.98 -20.17 9.94
C ASP A 57 -8.43 -19.65 8.56
N PHE A 58 -7.79 -18.59 8.06
CA PHE A 58 -8.02 -18.01 6.74
C PHE A 58 -7.22 -18.69 5.61
N ARG A 59 -6.40 -19.71 5.91
CA ARG A 59 -5.56 -20.46 4.96
C ARG A 59 -4.42 -19.67 4.31
N TYR A 60 -3.99 -18.58 4.94
CA TYR A 60 -2.85 -17.75 4.52
C TYR A 60 -1.50 -18.40 4.84
N ASP A 61 -1.47 -19.42 5.70
CA ASP A 61 -0.31 -20.28 5.92
C ASP A 61 0.21 -20.93 4.62
N THR A 62 -0.66 -21.12 3.63
CA THR A 62 -0.30 -21.65 2.31
C THR A 62 0.62 -20.73 1.51
N LEU A 63 0.62 -19.41 1.78
CA LEU A 63 1.51 -18.45 1.12
C LEU A 63 2.99 -18.81 1.33
N PHE A 64 3.32 -19.37 2.51
CA PHE A 64 4.69 -19.69 2.89
C PHE A 64 5.18 -21.05 2.36
N GLN A 65 4.31 -21.81 1.68
CA GLN A 65 4.67 -23.03 0.96
C GLN A 65 5.27 -22.74 -0.42
N ALA A 66 4.96 -21.58 -1.00
CA ALA A 66 5.51 -21.13 -2.27
C ALA A 66 6.91 -20.54 -2.11
N ASN A 67 7.70 -20.55 -3.20
CA ASN A 67 9.01 -19.87 -3.27
C ASN A 67 8.85 -18.34 -3.46
N SER A 68 7.96 -17.73 -2.69
CA SER A 68 7.66 -16.29 -2.73
C SER A 68 8.12 -15.62 -1.44
N THR A 69 8.51 -14.35 -1.55
CA THR A 69 8.99 -13.56 -0.42
C THR A 69 7.89 -12.64 0.08
N TYR A 70 7.67 -12.61 1.39
CA TYR A 70 6.67 -11.76 2.02
C TYR A 70 7.25 -10.90 3.13
N THR A 71 6.67 -9.72 3.33
CA THR A 71 6.82 -8.95 4.57
C THR A 71 5.51 -8.96 5.32
N LEU A 72 5.52 -9.37 6.58
CA LEU A 72 4.35 -9.34 7.45
C LEU A 72 4.42 -8.16 8.42
N PHE A 73 3.29 -7.53 8.67
CA PHE A 73 3.11 -6.56 9.74
C PHE A 73 2.14 -7.17 10.74
N ILE A 74 2.67 -7.59 11.89
CA ILE A 74 1.97 -8.50 12.80
C ILE A 74 1.58 -7.75 14.07
N PRO A 75 0.28 -7.57 14.36
CA PRO A 75 -0.14 -7.01 15.63
C PRO A 75 0.14 -7.99 16.79
N THR A 76 0.50 -7.48 17.96
CA THR A 76 0.58 -8.29 19.18
C THR A 76 -0.80 -8.87 19.55
N ASN A 77 -0.83 -9.94 20.34
CA ASN A 77 -2.08 -10.54 20.82
C ASN A 77 -2.96 -9.50 21.54
N GLN A 78 -2.33 -8.60 22.31
CA GLN A 78 -3.04 -7.50 22.98
C GLN A 78 -3.64 -6.51 21.97
N ALA A 79 -2.86 -6.07 20.98
CA ALA A 79 -3.34 -5.17 19.93
C ALA A 79 -4.50 -5.77 19.14
N LEU A 80 -4.38 -7.05 18.79
CA LEU A 80 -5.40 -7.80 18.06
C LEU A 80 -6.68 -7.99 18.88
N ALA A 81 -6.56 -8.28 20.17
CA ALA A 81 -7.71 -8.39 21.07
C ALA A 81 -8.44 -7.05 21.22
N ALA A 82 -7.70 -5.95 21.37
CA ALA A 82 -8.27 -4.60 21.44
C ALA A 82 -9.00 -4.24 20.13
N PHE A 83 -8.40 -4.52 18.97
CA PHE A 83 -9.03 -4.29 17.67
C PHE A 83 -10.35 -5.08 17.51
N LYS A 84 -10.35 -6.36 17.90
CA LYS A 84 -11.51 -7.25 17.82
C LYS A 84 -12.67 -6.89 18.74
N ALA A 85 -12.47 -6.00 19.71
CA ALA A 85 -13.55 -5.52 20.56
C ALA A 85 -14.56 -4.64 19.80
N GLU A 86 -14.12 -3.97 18.74
CA GLU A 86 -14.92 -3.02 17.98
C GLU A 86 -14.98 -3.34 16.48
N ASN A 87 -14.12 -4.22 15.99
CA ASN A 87 -13.95 -4.50 14.56
C ASN A 87 -13.89 -6.01 14.28
N GLU A 88 -14.20 -6.38 13.04
CA GLU A 88 -14.01 -7.74 12.54
C GLU A 88 -12.65 -7.87 11.84
N VAL A 89 -12.03 -9.05 11.98
CA VAL A 89 -10.86 -9.41 11.19
C VAL A 89 -11.34 -10.15 9.95
N ASP A 90 -11.14 -9.54 8.78
CA ASP A 90 -11.53 -10.09 7.49
C ASP A 90 -10.31 -10.35 6.58
N ALA A 91 -10.56 -10.94 5.42
CA ALA A 91 -9.51 -11.25 4.46
C ALA A 91 -8.82 -10.00 3.89
N MET A 92 -9.52 -8.85 3.83
CA MET A 92 -8.94 -7.60 3.33
C MET A 92 -7.92 -7.06 4.33
N LEU A 93 -8.22 -7.09 5.63
CA LEU A 93 -7.28 -6.72 6.68
C LEU A 93 -6.03 -7.61 6.65
N LEU A 94 -6.20 -8.93 6.57
CA LEU A 94 -5.06 -9.86 6.49
C LEU A 94 -4.20 -9.59 5.25
N SER A 95 -4.85 -9.36 4.10
CA SER A 95 -4.16 -8.98 2.87
C SER A 95 -3.47 -7.62 2.97
N TYR A 96 -4.00 -6.68 3.75
CA TYR A 96 -3.39 -5.37 3.98
C TYR A 96 -2.14 -5.45 4.85
N LEU A 97 -2.14 -6.35 5.83
CA LEU A 97 -1.03 -6.59 6.76
C LEU A 97 0.11 -7.43 6.18
N ILE A 98 -0.01 -7.87 4.93
CA ILE A 98 0.99 -8.66 4.22
C ILE A 98 1.39 -7.93 2.94
N THR A 99 2.68 -7.89 2.64
CA THR A 99 3.22 -7.35 1.39
C THR A 99 3.91 -8.47 0.60
N PRO A 100 3.62 -8.65 -0.70
CA PRO A 100 4.24 -9.69 -1.55
C PRO A 100 5.70 -9.36 -1.95
N HIS A 101 6.32 -8.41 -1.25
CA HIS A 101 7.66 -7.92 -1.51
C HIS A 101 8.42 -7.76 -0.20
N PHE A 102 9.74 -7.71 -0.31
CA PHE A 102 10.61 -7.44 0.82
C PHE A 102 10.64 -5.94 1.15
N VAL A 103 10.38 -5.61 2.42
CA VAL A 103 10.49 -4.25 2.96
C VAL A 103 11.65 -4.20 3.94
N GLN A 104 12.67 -3.40 3.62
CA GLN A 104 13.81 -3.13 4.50
C GLN A 104 13.79 -1.67 4.94
N SER A 105 13.67 -1.43 6.24
CA SER A 105 13.62 -0.10 6.86
C SER A 105 14.79 0.80 6.45
N ARG A 106 16.02 0.26 6.49
CA ARG A 106 17.27 0.94 6.08
C ARG A 106 17.23 1.51 4.65
N GLY A 107 16.43 0.91 3.76
CA GLY A 107 16.27 1.36 2.39
C GLY A 107 15.24 2.49 2.21
N ILE A 108 14.59 2.95 3.29
CA ILE A 108 13.52 3.95 3.28
C ILE A 108 13.97 5.15 4.10
N LYS A 109 14.19 6.29 3.43
CA LYS A 109 14.75 7.50 4.05
C LYS A 109 13.75 8.32 4.86
N GLU A 110 12.48 8.34 4.44
CA GLU A 110 11.42 9.11 5.11
C GLU A 110 10.12 8.34 5.04
N LYS A 111 9.59 8.13 3.84
CA LYS A 111 8.36 7.38 3.62
C LYS A 111 8.33 6.71 2.26
N ARG A 112 7.56 5.62 2.16
CA ARG A 112 7.36 4.87 0.92
C ARG A 112 6.00 4.22 0.93
N LYS A 113 5.25 4.35 -0.16
CA LYS A 113 4.07 3.51 -0.41
C LYS A 113 4.52 2.08 -0.69
N ILE A 114 4.05 1.14 0.11
CA ILE A 114 4.22 -0.31 -0.10
C ILE A 114 2.90 -0.88 -0.59
N GLN A 115 2.95 -1.76 -1.60
CA GLN A 115 1.75 -2.43 -2.10
C GLN A 115 1.52 -3.65 -1.22
N THR A 116 0.32 -3.76 -0.68
CA THR A 116 -0.12 -4.88 0.13
C THR A 116 -0.57 -6.04 -0.76
N LEU A 117 -0.79 -7.22 -0.17
CA LEU A 117 -1.30 -8.39 -0.89
C LEU A 117 -2.72 -8.14 -1.44
N GLY A 118 -3.47 -7.23 -0.81
CA GLY A 118 -4.82 -6.83 -1.23
C GLY A 118 -4.84 -5.71 -2.28
N ASP A 119 -3.74 -5.48 -2.98
CA ASP A 119 -3.55 -4.43 -4.01
C ASP A 119 -3.74 -2.98 -3.56
N LYS A 120 -3.99 -2.75 -2.27
CA LYS A 120 -3.98 -1.42 -1.65
C LYS A 120 -2.56 -0.98 -1.31
N PHE A 121 -2.37 0.32 -1.14
CA PHE A 121 -1.10 0.88 -0.70
C PHE A 121 -1.14 1.28 0.78
N ALA A 122 -0.19 0.76 1.55
CA ALA A 122 0.10 1.23 2.91
C ALA A 122 1.29 2.19 2.87
N LEU A 123 1.35 3.16 3.79
CA LEU A 123 2.46 4.09 3.90
C LEU A 123 3.46 3.58 4.95
N PHE A 124 4.63 3.11 4.52
CA PHE A 124 5.72 2.84 5.44
C PHE A 124 6.51 4.13 5.69
N GLU A 125 6.79 4.45 6.95
CA GLU A 125 7.45 5.67 7.39
C GLU A 125 8.66 5.34 8.26
N ASN A 126 9.71 6.14 8.15
CA ASN A 126 10.93 6.09 8.93
C ASN A 126 11.26 7.52 9.36
N GLU A 127 10.76 7.92 10.51
CA GLU A 127 10.94 9.25 11.07
C GLU A 127 12.05 9.20 12.12
N SER A 128 13.27 9.52 11.70
CA SER A 128 14.45 9.51 12.58
C SER A 128 14.67 8.17 13.29
N GLY A 129 14.41 7.05 12.61
CA GLY A 129 14.54 5.70 13.16
C GLY A 129 13.28 5.14 13.81
N ILE A 130 12.23 5.95 13.99
CA ILE A 130 10.91 5.47 14.40
C ILE A 130 10.20 4.96 13.15
N LEU A 131 10.02 3.65 13.10
CA LEU A 131 9.35 2.98 11.99
C LEU A 131 7.84 3.00 12.21
N LYS A 132 7.07 3.30 11.17
CA LYS A 132 5.61 3.26 11.21
C LYS A 132 5.03 2.62 9.95
N LEU A 133 3.85 2.02 10.10
CA LEU A 133 2.97 1.65 9.01
C LEU A 133 1.66 2.43 9.16
N ASP A 134 1.39 3.31 8.21
CA ASP A 134 0.18 4.14 8.19
C ASP A 134 -0.02 4.99 9.46
N GLY A 135 1.08 5.40 10.09
CA GLY A 135 1.08 6.12 11.37
C GLY A 135 1.20 5.23 12.61
N VAL A 136 0.96 3.92 12.50
CA VAL A 136 1.11 2.94 13.59
C VAL A 136 2.58 2.58 13.78
N ILE A 137 3.09 2.67 15.01
CA ILE A 137 4.49 2.35 15.33
C ILE A 137 4.79 0.87 15.12
N LEU A 138 5.97 0.56 14.57
CA LEU A 138 6.51 -0.80 14.46
C LEU A 138 7.57 -1.01 15.54
N ASP A 139 7.21 -1.73 16.60
CA ASP A 139 8.02 -1.91 17.81
C ASP A 139 9.22 -2.83 17.60
N LYS A 140 9.12 -3.77 16.65
CA LYS A 140 10.18 -4.72 16.32
C LYS A 140 10.27 -4.89 14.81
N GLU A 141 11.50 -4.93 14.31
CA GLU A 141 11.85 -5.40 12.97
C GLU A 141 12.65 -6.69 13.11
N SER A 142 12.21 -7.77 12.46
CA SER A 142 12.95 -9.03 12.48
C SER A 142 14.25 -8.96 11.66
N PRO A 143 15.17 -9.93 11.84
CA PRO A 143 16.18 -10.24 10.82
C PRO A 143 15.57 -10.61 9.47
N LEU A 144 16.41 -10.76 8.45
CA LEU A 144 15.99 -11.32 7.16
C LEU A 144 16.00 -12.86 7.23
N TYR A 145 14.85 -13.47 6.97
CA TYR A 145 14.68 -14.91 6.83
C TYR A 145 14.66 -15.32 5.35
N LYS A 146 14.67 -16.64 5.09
CA LYS A 146 14.78 -17.22 3.74
C LYS A 146 13.74 -16.67 2.74
N ASN A 147 12.50 -16.50 3.19
CA ASN A 147 11.35 -16.14 2.37
C ASN A 147 10.60 -14.93 2.94
N GLY A 148 11.25 -14.11 3.78
CA GLY A 148 10.59 -12.93 4.29
C GLY A 148 11.19 -12.28 5.50
N LYS A 149 10.41 -11.36 6.03
CA LYS A 149 10.67 -10.57 7.23
C LYS A 149 9.33 -10.26 7.88
N TYR A 150 9.34 -9.98 9.17
CA TYR A 150 8.16 -9.47 9.85
C TYR A 150 8.48 -8.26 10.71
N PHE A 151 7.46 -7.45 10.94
CA PHE A 151 7.43 -6.40 11.94
C PHE A 151 6.37 -6.73 12.97
N ILE A 152 6.55 -6.26 14.20
CA ILE A 152 5.53 -6.34 15.25
C ILE A 152 5.05 -4.93 15.58
N MET A 153 3.77 -4.80 15.90
CA MET A 153 3.13 -3.54 16.30
C MET A 153 2.11 -3.74 17.42
N ASP A 154 2.04 -2.76 18.32
CA ASP A 154 1.10 -2.71 19.43
C ASP A 154 -0.28 -2.10 19.09
N GLU A 155 -0.54 -1.84 17.81
CA GLU A 155 -1.86 -1.44 17.30
C GLU A 155 -2.13 -2.08 15.94
N VAL A 156 -3.39 -2.37 15.62
CA VAL A 156 -3.78 -2.84 14.28
C VAL A 156 -4.06 -1.64 13.39
N THR A 157 -3.32 -1.48 12.30
CA THR A 157 -3.64 -0.45 11.30
C THR A 157 -4.93 -0.82 10.54
N PRO A 158 -5.94 0.08 10.48
CA PRO A 158 -7.14 -0.17 9.69
C PRO A 158 -6.86 -0.05 8.19
N VAL A 159 -7.59 -0.83 7.39
CA VAL A 159 -7.49 -0.78 5.92
C VAL A 159 -7.93 0.60 5.43
N LYS A 160 -7.01 1.33 4.78
CA LYS A 160 -7.33 2.64 4.21
C LYS A 160 -8.23 2.50 2.97
N PRO A 161 -9.38 3.19 2.94
CA PRO A 161 -10.23 3.19 1.76
C PRO A 161 -9.57 3.97 0.62
N ASN A 162 -9.82 3.55 -0.62
CA ASN A 162 -9.58 4.41 -1.76
C ASN A 162 -10.58 5.58 -1.77
N ILE A 163 -10.42 6.49 -2.73
CA ILE A 163 -11.23 7.71 -2.81
C ILE A 163 -12.73 7.37 -2.93
N TYR A 164 -13.09 6.38 -3.76
CA TYR A 164 -14.48 5.98 -3.97
C TYR A 164 -15.09 5.28 -2.74
N GLU A 165 -14.37 4.35 -2.12
CA GLU A 165 -14.75 3.67 -0.88
C GLU A 165 -14.97 4.66 0.27
N TYR A 166 -14.16 5.73 0.32
CA TYR A 166 -14.33 6.80 1.29
C TYR A 166 -15.66 7.54 1.08
N TYR A 167 -16.04 7.83 -0.16
CA TYR A 167 -17.32 8.51 -0.46
C TYR A 167 -18.55 7.65 -0.22
N ILE A 168 -18.47 6.34 -0.45
CA ILE A 168 -19.58 5.43 -0.11
C ILE A 168 -20.01 5.62 1.34
N LYS A 169 -19.04 5.82 2.25
CA LYS A 169 -19.31 6.00 3.68
C LYS A 169 -19.62 7.45 4.07
N ASN A 170 -18.99 8.43 3.42
CA ASN A 170 -18.96 9.81 3.90
C ASN A 170 -19.66 10.85 3.00
N ASN A 171 -19.97 10.51 1.74
CA ASN A 171 -20.61 11.43 0.80
C ASN A 171 -21.48 10.69 -0.24
N PRO A 172 -22.69 10.23 0.14
CA PRO A 172 -23.58 9.49 -0.74
C PRO A 172 -24.01 10.27 -1.99
N VAL A 173 -24.08 11.60 -1.91
CA VAL A 173 -24.41 12.48 -3.04
C VAL A 173 -23.32 12.42 -4.10
N LEU A 174 -22.05 12.62 -3.72
CA LEU A 174 -20.94 12.52 -4.67
C LEU A 174 -20.84 11.12 -5.27
N LYS A 175 -21.00 10.08 -4.44
CA LYS A 175 -21.07 8.69 -4.91
C LYS A 175 -22.17 8.54 -5.99
N SER A 176 -23.38 9.00 -5.70
CA SER A 176 -24.52 8.88 -6.62
C SER A 176 -24.28 9.62 -7.93
N TYR A 177 -23.65 10.80 -7.88
CA TYR A 177 -23.25 11.54 -9.07
C TYR A 177 -22.21 10.79 -9.90
N ILE A 178 -21.17 10.24 -9.26
CA ILE A 178 -20.13 9.47 -9.95
C ILE A 178 -20.74 8.24 -10.62
N ASP A 179 -21.55 7.47 -9.90
CA ASP A 179 -22.19 6.27 -10.44
C ASP A 179 -23.18 6.58 -11.56
N SER A 180 -23.84 7.74 -11.53
CA SER A 180 -24.71 8.15 -12.63
C SER A 180 -23.93 8.43 -13.93
N GLN A 181 -22.59 8.48 -13.88
CA GLN A 181 -21.72 8.60 -15.05
C GLN A 181 -21.26 7.24 -15.61
N ASP A 182 -21.70 6.12 -15.02
CA ASP A 182 -21.41 4.78 -15.55
C ASP A 182 -22.16 4.56 -16.87
N SER A 183 -21.49 3.94 -17.82
CA SER A 183 -22.03 3.51 -19.10
C SER A 183 -21.36 2.20 -19.52
N ILE A 184 -22.08 1.36 -20.27
CA ILE A 184 -21.52 0.12 -20.80
C ILE A 184 -20.99 0.40 -22.20
N ILE A 185 -19.70 0.17 -22.41
CA ILE A 185 -19.07 0.27 -23.73
C ILE A 185 -18.48 -1.06 -24.16
N ILE A 186 -18.29 -1.23 -25.47
CA ILE A 186 -17.65 -2.41 -26.05
C ILE A 186 -16.14 -2.23 -26.00
N ASP A 187 -15.44 -3.17 -25.36
CA ASP A 187 -13.99 -3.29 -25.47
C ASP A 187 -13.65 -3.92 -26.82
N LYS A 188 -13.39 -3.07 -27.81
CA LYS A 188 -13.12 -3.51 -29.19
C LYS A 188 -11.85 -4.35 -29.33
N GLU A 189 -10.86 -4.18 -28.45
CA GLU A 189 -9.61 -4.95 -28.52
C GLU A 189 -9.82 -6.38 -28.05
N LYS A 190 -10.69 -6.58 -27.05
CA LYS A 190 -11.03 -7.92 -26.53
C LYS A 190 -12.20 -8.58 -27.25
N SER A 191 -13.01 -7.80 -27.96
CA SER A 191 -14.15 -8.30 -28.72
C SER A 191 -13.71 -8.91 -30.05
N LYS A 192 -14.13 -10.15 -30.33
CA LYS A 192 -13.76 -10.84 -31.56
C LYS A 192 -14.78 -10.59 -32.66
N PRO A 193 -14.36 -10.25 -33.89
CA PRO A 193 -15.29 -10.14 -35.01
C PRO A 193 -15.80 -11.54 -35.40
N ILE A 194 -17.12 -11.72 -35.46
CA ILE A 194 -17.77 -12.99 -35.81
C ILE A 194 -18.48 -12.96 -37.16
N GLY A 195 -18.62 -11.80 -37.78
CA GLY A 195 -19.21 -11.67 -39.11
C GLY A 195 -19.65 -10.24 -39.44
N PHE A 196 -20.57 -10.10 -40.38
CA PHE A 196 -21.17 -8.83 -40.78
C PHE A 196 -22.70 -8.92 -40.72
N ASP A 197 -23.37 -7.83 -40.35
CA ASP A 197 -24.83 -7.73 -40.38
C ASP A 197 -25.35 -7.40 -41.79
N GLN A 198 -26.67 -7.28 -41.93
CA GLN A 198 -27.34 -6.99 -43.21
C GLN A 198 -26.98 -5.62 -43.81
N ASN A 199 -26.44 -4.71 -42.99
CA ASN A 199 -26.01 -3.38 -43.38
C ASN A 199 -24.50 -3.30 -43.63
N GLY A 200 -23.78 -4.43 -43.54
CA GLY A 200 -22.33 -4.51 -43.73
C GLY A 200 -21.52 -4.07 -42.52
N ASN A 201 -22.12 -3.88 -41.34
CA ASN A 201 -21.39 -3.57 -40.11
C ASN A 201 -20.79 -4.86 -39.52
N THR A 202 -19.57 -4.78 -38.99
CA THR A 202 -18.95 -5.90 -38.28
C THR A 202 -19.73 -6.24 -37.01
N VAL A 203 -20.15 -7.51 -36.89
CA VAL A 203 -20.75 -8.07 -35.69
C VAL A 203 -19.66 -8.69 -34.83
N TYR A 204 -19.70 -8.41 -33.54
CA TYR A 204 -18.71 -8.86 -32.57
C TYR A 204 -19.33 -9.86 -31.58
N ASP A 205 -18.52 -10.83 -31.15
CA ASP A 205 -18.68 -11.50 -29.85
C ASP A 205 -18.13 -10.54 -28.79
N THR A 206 -19.04 -9.78 -28.17
CA THR A 206 -18.70 -8.55 -27.46
C THR A 206 -18.23 -8.83 -26.04
N VAL A 207 -17.06 -8.30 -25.70
CA VAL A 207 -16.65 -8.07 -24.33
C VAL A 207 -17.04 -6.65 -23.95
N SER A 208 -17.91 -6.49 -22.97
CA SER A 208 -18.34 -5.18 -22.47
C SER A 208 -17.59 -4.80 -21.21
N ILE A 209 -17.30 -3.51 -21.04
CA ILE A 209 -16.69 -2.94 -19.84
C ILE A 209 -17.51 -1.76 -19.33
N ILE A 210 -17.42 -1.52 -18.02
CA ILE A 210 -17.97 -0.31 -17.40
C ILE A 210 -17.01 0.82 -17.70
N TYR A 211 -17.53 1.89 -18.30
CA TYR A 211 -16.85 3.15 -18.52
C TYR A 211 -17.53 4.21 -17.67
N ASN A 212 -16.77 4.86 -16.81
CA ASN A 212 -17.26 5.97 -16.00
C ASN A 212 -16.72 7.28 -16.56
N LYS A 213 -17.60 8.16 -17.03
CA LYS A 213 -17.19 9.44 -17.65
C LYS A 213 -16.46 10.36 -16.66
N PHE A 214 -16.84 10.37 -15.39
CA PHE A 214 -16.16 11.17 -14.38
C PHE A 214 -14.72 10.68 -14.16
N GLU A 215 -14.54 9.37 -14.03
CA GLU A 215 -13.22 8.76 -13.82
C GLU A 215 -12.27 8.98 -15.00
N GLU A 216 -12.77 8.84 -16.23
CA GLU A 216 -12.01 9.13 -17.44
C GLU A 216 -11.62 10.60 -17.54
N THR A 217 -12.55 11.51 -17.20
CA THR A 217 -12.33 12.95 -17.38
C THR A 217 -11.41 13.54 -16.31
N TYR A 218 -11.51 13.05 -15.07
CA TYR A 218 -10.88 13.69 -13.91
C TYR A 218 -9.86 12.79 -13.23
N PHE A 219 -10.32 11.71 -12.59
CA PHE A 219 -9.45 10.77 -11.90
C PHE A 219 -10.19 9.45 -11.62
N PRO A 220 -9.56 8.30 -11.88
CA PRO A 220 -10.10 6.97 -11.57
C PRO A 220 -10.16 6.69 -10.05
N VAL A 221 -11.21 7.16 -9.40
CA VAL A 221 -11.37 7.12 -7.94
C VAL A 221 -11.57 5.72 -7.36
N LYS A 222 -12.03 4.76 -8.18
CA LYS A 222 -12.19 3.33 -7.82
C LYS A 222 -10.87 2.55 -7.84
N HIS A 223 -9.78 3.14 -8.32
CA HIS A 223 -8.49 2.47 -8.51
C HIS A 223 -7.41 2.97 -7.54
N GLU A 224 -6.46 2.10 -7.23
CA GLU A 224 -5.30 2.39 -6.37
C GLU A 224 -4.08 2.77 -7.23
N PHE A 225 -3.33 3.80 -6.80
CA PHE A 225 -2.16 4.28 -7.55
C PHE A 225 -0.92 4.46 -6.67
N ARG A 226 0.19 3.92 -7.15
CA ARG A 226 1.52 4.11 -6.54
C ARG A 226 2.04 5.53 -6.73
N HIS A 227 1.96 6.05 -7.95
CA HIS A 227 2.65 7.30 -8.37
C HIS A 227 1.72 8.47 -8.65
N GLN A 228 0.41 8.26 -8.56
CA GLN A 228 -0.59 9.31 -8.76
C GLN A 228 -1.31 9.57 -7.45
N THR A 229 -1.70 10.83 -7.27
CA THR A 229 -2.45 11.30 -6.10
C THR A 229 -3.46 12.31 -6.60
N ALA A 230 -4.67 12.24 -6.07
CA ALA A 230 -5.70 13.23 -6.29
C ALA A 230 -6.21 13.74 -4.96
N THR A 231 -6.53 15.02 -4.92
CA THR A 231 -7.29 15.64 -3.84
C THR A 231 -8.60 16.10 -4.44
N ILE A 232 -9.70 15.66 -3.86
CA ILE A 232 -11.04 16.05 -4.29
C ILE A 232 -11.66 16.84 -3.14
N VAL A 233 -12.17 18.02 -3.48
CA VAL A 233 -12.91 18.88 -2.56
C VAL A 233 -14.35 18.87 -3.03
N PHE A 234 -15.26 18.41 -2.19
CA PHE A 234 -16.68 18.35 -2.49
C PHE A 234 -17.50 18.82 -1.28
N PRO A 235 -18.60 19.58 -1.47
CA PRO A 235 -19.43 20.02 -0.35
C PRO A 235 -20.03 18.83 0.40
N LYS A 236 -20.31 19.03 1.69
CA LYS A 236 -21.14 18.08 2.43
C LYS A 236 -22.56 18.09 1.85
N GLU A 237 -23.24 16.96 1.97
CA GLU A 237 -24.59 16.75 1.43
C GLU A 237 -25.58 17.85 1.82
N GLU A 238 -25.60 18.25 3.09
CA GLU A 238 -26.47 19.31 3.60
C GLU A 238 -26.26 20.65 2.85
N ILE A 239 -25.01 21.11 2.78
CA ILE A 239 -24.65 22.36 2.10
C ILE A 239 -24.93 22.26 0.60
N TYR A 240 -24.68 21.09 -0.01
CA TYR A 240 -24.96 20.86 -1.42
C TYR A 240 -26.46 20.97 -1.72
N ASN A 241 -27.30 20.31 -0.93
CA ASN A 241 -28.75 20.31 -1.10
C ASN A 241 -29.37 21.70 -0.83
N GLU A 242 -28.85 22.43 0.16
CA GLU A 242 -29.24 23.82 0.41
C GLU A 242 -28.92 24.72 -0.80
N ALA A 243 -27.72 24.59 -1.34
CA ALA A 243 -27.32 25.34 -2.54
C ALA A 243 -28.19 25.00 -3.75
N LEU A 244 -28.54 23.73 -3.97
CA LEU A 244 -29.48 23.32 -5.02
C LEU A 244 -30.86 23.96 -4.82
N THR A 245 -31.35 24.01 -3.58
CA THR A 245 -32.64 24.61 -3.25
C THR A 245 -32.63 26.12 -3.54
N MET A 246 -31.58 26.83 -3.11
CA MET A 246 -31.41 28.25 -3.41
C MET A 246 -31.37 28.52 -4.92
N MET A 247 -30.64 27.70 -5.68
CA MET A 247 -30.58 27.83 -7.14
C MET A 247 -31.96 27.59 -7.78
N ALA A 248 -32.69 26.56 -7.37
CA ALA A 248 -34.02 26.28 -7.88
C ALA A 248 -35.02 27.41 -7.58
N GLN A 249 -34.95 28.02 -6.40
CA GLN A 249 -35.78 29.18 -6.05
C GLN A 249 -35.45 30.39 -6.91
N ASN A 250 -34.17 30.65 -7.17
CA ASN A 250 -33.73 31.76 -8.01
C ASN A 250 -34.08 31.57 -9.49
N ILE A 251 -34.11 30.33 -9.98
CA ILE A 251 -34.54 30.03 -11.35
C ILE A 251 -36.06 30.21 -11.52
N ASN A 252 -36.84 29.96 -10.46
CA ASN A 252 -38.30 30.08 -10.47
C ASN A 252 -38.83 31.47 -10.07
N ALA A 253 -37.96 32.44 -9.77
CA ALA A 253 -38.39 33.81 -9.50
C ALA A 253 -38.64 34.56 -10.82
N PRO A 254 -39.88 35.00 -11.14
CA PRO A 254 -40.09 35.95 -12.22
C PRO A 254 -39.37 37.26 -11.83
N GLY A 255 -38.55 37.77 -12.74
CA GLY A 255 -37.84 39.04 -12.58
C GLY A 255 -38.78 40.24 -12.44
#